data_AF-A0A0C1NBG5-F1
#
_entry.id   AF-A0A0C1NBG5-F1
#
_cell.length_a   1.000
_cell.length_b   1.000
_cell.length_c   1.000
_cell.angle_alpha   90.00
_cell.angle_beta   90.00
_cell.angle_gamma   90.00
#
_symmetry.space_group_name_H-M   'P 1'
#
loop_
_entity.id
_entity.type
_entity.pdbx_description
1 polymer ?
#
loop_
_entity_poly.entity_id
_entity_poly.type
_entity_poly.pdbx_seq_one_letter_code
_entity_poly.pdbx_strand_id
1 'polypeptide(L)'
;MELEHLYTKKQAAQMRQKLMDEFVIPVVQMNFQKYPSLRSAAMMVAQYWSDEASDAVHYCLIYSVLDTPDFEAAARAEVDYDDDTVNLPNLGRLEYRVYCVERNGETIYWPENLDSIPAFAAFCKEGCHQCMDAFEAYTPYAILRRQEDAISCTQLAPRAIAVEVVGKMLRPWLDGIKPDWVR
;
A
#
# COMPACT_ATOMS: atom_id res chain seq x y z
N MET A 1 19.02 22.30 7.93
CA MET A 1 18.23 22.50 6.69
C MET A 1 16.78 22.58 7.13
N GLU A 2 16.08 23.69 6.89
CA GLU A 2 14.65 23.79 7.22
C GLU A 2 13.85 22.92 6.24
N LEU A 3 12.90 22.13 6.76
CA LEU A 3 12.04 21.27 5.93
C LEU A 3 10.96 22.13 5.27
N GLU A 4 11.02 22.25 3.94
CA GLU A 4 9.99 22.95 3.18
C GLU A 4 8.78 22.04 2.95
N HIS A 5 7.59 22.50 3.32
CA HIS A 5 6.35 21.77 3.07
C HIS A 5 5.70 22.32 1.80
N LEU A 6 5.46 21.45 0.82
CA LEU A 6 4.73 21.81 -0.40
C LEU A 6 3.21 21.78 -0.17
N TYR A 7 2.76 20.95 0.77
CA TYR A 7 1.36 20.70 1.03
C TYR A 7 1.02 20.86 2.51
N THR A 8 -0.17 21.40 2.76
CA THR A 8 -0.79 21.33 4.09
C THR A 8 -1.16 19.88 4.43
N LYS A 9 -1.30 19.56 5.72
CA LYS A 9 -1.77 18.24 6.18
C LYS A 9 -3.09 17.79 5.52
N LYS A 10 -3.98 18.76 5.25
CA LYS A 10 -5.25 18.49 4.55
C LYS A 10 -5.00 18.07 3.09
N GLN A 11 -4.11 18.74 2.39
CA GLN A 11 -3.73 18.40 1.01
C GLN A 11 -3.01 17.04 0.96
N ALA A 12 -2.11 16.77 1.90
CA ALA A 12 -1.46 15.46 2.03
C ALA A 12 -2.48 14.33 2.26
N ALA A 13 -3.49 14.56 3.10
CA ALA A 13 -4.59 13.61 3.29
C ALA A 13 -5.42 13.38 2.03
N GLN A 14 -5.73 14.44 1.27
CA GLN A 14 -6.43 14.34 -0.02
C GLN A 14 -5.59 13.56 -1.05
N MET A 15 -4.28 13.76 -1.05
CA MET A 15 -3.35 13.04 -1.92
C MET A 15 -3.29 11.56 -1.57
N ARG A 16 -3.23 11.20 -0.28
CA ARG A 16 -3.35 9.80 0.15
C ARG A 16 -4.65 9.17 -0.35
N GLN A 17 -5.79 9.85 -0.19
CA GLN A 17 -7.08 9.34 -0.68
C GLN A 17 -7.07 9.16 -2.20
N LYS A 18 -6.55 10.14 -2.95
CA LYS A 18 -6.40 10.04 -4.42
C LYS A 18 -5.58 8.81 -4.82
N LEU A 19 -4.42 8.60 -4.19
CA LEU A 19 -3.56 7.44 -4.47
C LEU A 19 -4.24 6.12 -4.11
N MET A 20 -5.01 6.08 -3.02
CA MET A 20 -5.83 4.93 -2.67
C MET A 20 -6.88 4.62 -3.75
N ASP A 21 -7.60 5.64 -4.22
CA ASP A 21 -8.69 5.50 -5.20
C ASP A 21 -8.18 5.15 -6.60
N GLU A 22 -7.03 5.68 -7.00
CA GLU A 22 -6.48 5.51 -8.34
C GLU A 22 -5.64 4.23 -8.50
N PHE A 23 -4.96 3.77 -7.44
CA PHE A 23 -4.03 2.64 -7.51
C PHE A 23 -4.45 1.46 -6.64
N VAL A 24 -4.59 1.69 -5.34
CA VAL A 24 -4.67 0.59 -4.37
C VAL A 24 -6.03 -0.12 -4.43
N ILE A 25 -7.12 0.65 -4.38
CA ILE A 25 -8.48 0.10 -4.37
C ILE A 25 -8.77 -0.71 -5.64
N PRO A 26 -8.47 -0.22 -6.87
CA PRO A 26 -8.70 -1.00 -8.09
C PRO A 26 -7.96 -2.35 -8.10
N VAL A 27 -6.71 -2.38 -7.64
CA VAL A 27 -5.89 -3.61 -7.58
C VAL A 27 -6.45 -4.60 -6.57
N VAL A 28 -6.87 -4.12 -5.39
CA VAL A 28 -7.51 -4.96 -4.39
C VAL A 28 -8.86 -5.47 -4.89
N GLN A 29 -9.67 -4.63 -5.55
CA GLN A 29 -10.94 -5.04 -6.14
C GLN A 29 -10.76 -6.16 -7.17
N MET A 30 -9.79 -6.02 -8.07
CA MET A 30 -9.47 -7.04 -9.08
C MET A 30 -9.11 -8.38 -8.43
N ASN A 31 -8.22 -8.37 -7.44
CA ASN A 31 -7.82 -9.59 -6.73
C ASN A 31 -8.98 -10.20 -5.93
N PHE A 32 -9.82 -9.38 -5.31
CA PHE A 32 -11.04 -9.83 -4.66
C PHE A 32 -12.06 -10.44 -5.63
N GLN A 33 -12.13 -9.98 -6.88
CA GLN A 33 -12.97 -10.60 -7.89
C GLN A 33 -12.40 -11.94 -8.37
N LYS A 34 -11.08 -11.99 -8.59
CA LYS A 34 -10.36 -13.19 -9.04
C LYS A 34 -10.35 -14.30 -7.98
N TYR A 35 -10.22 -13.94 -6.71
CA TYR A 35 -10.13 -14.87 -5.58
C TYR A 35 -11.26 -14.59 -4.58
N PRO A 36 -12.41 -15.28 -4.69
CA PRO A 36 -13.59 -15.03 -3.85
C PRO A 36 -13.35 -15.27 -2.35
N SER A 37 -12.38 -16.10 -1.99
CA SER A 37 -12.01 -16.41 -0.59
C SER A 37 -11.26 -15.28 0.10
N LEU A 38 -10.67 -14.33 -0.64
CA LEU A 38 -10.00 -13.18 -0.02
C LEU A 38 -11.03 -12.28 0.68
N ARG A 39 -10.73 -11.92 1.93
CA ARG A 39 -11.57 -11.05 2.78
C ARG A 39 -10.92 -9.70 3.04
N SER A 40 -9.59 -9.65 3.08
CA SER A 40 -8.87 -8.40 3.33
C SER A 40 -7.58 -8.27 2.52
N ALA A 41 -7.08 -7.04 2.46
CA ALA A 41 -5.73 -6.70 2.03
C ALA A 41 -5.18 -5.61 2.94
N ALA A 42 -3.89 -5.64 3.27
CA ALA A 42 -3.22 -4.56 3.98
C ALA A 42 -2.24 -3.85 3.04
N MET A 43 -2.38 -2.53 2.93
CA MET A 43 -1.39 -1.68 2.30
C MET A 43 -0.29 -1.38 3.31
N MET A 44 0.93 -1.76 2.95
CA MET A 44 2.13 -1.41 3.68
C MET A 44 2.91 -0.37 2.89
N VAL A 45 3.62 0.54 3.56
CA VAL A 45 4.48 1.56 2.93
C VAL A 45 5.88 1.55 3.51
N ALA A 46 6.87 1.87 2.69
CA ALA A 46 8.25 2.02 3.12
C ALA A 46 8.94 3.12 2.33
N GLN A 47 9.98 3.70 2.92
CA GLN A 47 10.84 4.65 2.25
C GLN A 47 12.28 4.14 2.41
N TYR A 48 12.87 3.68 1.31
CA TYR A 48 14.26 3.25 1.25
C TYR A 48 14.76 3.31 -0.20
N TRP A 49 15.90 3.95 -0.40
CA TRP A 49 16.87 3.77 -1.49
C TRP A 49 17.97 4.83 -1.32
N SER A 50 19.24 4.50 -1.64
CA SER A 50 20.39 5.41 -1.41
C SER A 50 21.36 5.54 -2.59
N ASP A 51 21.01 5.04 -3.77
CA ASP A 51 21.90 5.00 -4.94
C ASP A 51 21.48 5.92 -6.08
N GLU A 52 20.23 6.38 -6.18
CA GLU A 52 19.82 7.38 -7.20
C GLU A 52 18.51 8.15 -6.90
N ALA A 53 17.80 7.84 -5.82
CA ALA A 53 16.56 8.50 -5.42
C ALA A 53 16.65 8.94 -3.96
N SER A 54 16.72 10.25 -3.72
CA SER A 54 16.44 10.80 -2.40
C SER A 54 14.95 10.56 -2.11
N ASP A 55 14.64 9.51 -1.35
CA ASP A 55 13.39 9.32 -0.61
C ASP A 55 12.16 8.71 -1.33
N ALA A 56 12.32 7.81 -2.31
CA ALA A 56 11.21 7.07 -2.94
C ALA A 56 10.30 6.36 -1.89
N VAL A 57 8.98 6.51 -2.02
CA VAL A 57 8.02 5.76 -1.19
C VAL A 57 7.46 4.58 -1.97
N HIS A 58 7.73 3.38 -1.46
CA HIS A 58 7.24 2.11 -1.96
C HIS A 58 5.97 1.68 -1.23
N TYR A 59 5.17 0.83 -1.87
CA TYR A 59 4.07 0.13 -1.21
C TYR A 59 4.05 -1.36 -1.58
N CYS A 60 3.45 -2.16 -0.72
CA CYS A 60 3.10 -3.55 -1.01
C CYS A 60 1.72 -3.86 -0.42
N LEU A 61 1.11 -4.96 -0.90
CA LEU A 61 -0.22 -5.41 -0.50
C LEU A 61 -0.15 -6.82 0.04
N ILE A 62 -0.50 -7.01 1.31
CA ILE A 62 -0.64 -8.33 1.93
C ILE A 62 -2.11 -8.75 1.84
N TYR A 63 -2.41 -9.70 0.96
CA TYR A 63 -3.76 -10.27 0.82
C TYR A 63 -4.01 -11.36 1.85
N SER A 64 -5.26 -11.48 2.33
CA SER A 64 -5.63 -12.51 3.29
C SER A 64 -7.07 -12.99 3.16
N VAL A 65 -7.30 -14.25 3.48
CA VAL A 65 -8.62 -14.82 3.75
C VAL A 65 -9.16 -14.41 5.12
N LEU A 66 -8.34 -13.82 5.99
CA LEU A 66 -8.73 -13.28 7.29
C LEU A 66 -9.35 -11.88 7.14
N ASP A 67 -10.09 -11.40 8.15
CA ASP A 67 -10.60 -10.03 8.16
C ASP A 67 -9.49 -8.98 8.37
N THR A 68 -8.37 -9.39 8.97
CA THR A 68 -7.14 -8.59 9.10
C THR A 68 -5.96 -9.50 8.79
N PRO A 69 -5.07 -9.13 7.84
CA PRO A 69 -3.91 -9.97 7.53
C PRO A 69 -2.99 -10.16 8.73
N ASP A 70 -2.41 -11.35 8.86
CA ASP A 70 -1.37 -11.66 9.83
C ASP A 70 -0.01 -11.23 9.25
N PHE A 71 0.52 -10.11 9.75
CA PHE A 71 1.79 -9.56 9.25
C PHE A 71 2.99 -10.41 9.63
N GLU A 72 2.97 -11.10 10.77
CA GLU A 72 4.09 -11.95 11.17
C GLU A 72 4.15 -13.22 10.32
N ALA A 73 3.00 -13.78 9.96
CA ALA A 73 2.94 -14.90 9.04
C ALA A 73 3.43 -14.53 7.64
N ALA A 74 3.02 -13.37 7.14
CA ALA A 74 3.48 -12.87 5.85
C ALA A 74 5.00 -12.58 5.86
N ALA A 75 5.53 -12.05 6.97
CA ALA A 75 6.97 -11.85 7.15
C ALA A 75 7.77 -13.13 7.10
N ARG A 76 7.33 -14.16 7.85
CA ARG A 76 7.98 -15.48 7.84
C ARG A 76 7.97 -16.08 6.43
N ALA A 77 6.83 -16.05 5.75
CA ALA A 77 6.70 -16.59 4.39
C ALA A 77 7.64 -15.88 3.39
N GLU A 78 7.83 -14.56 3.49
CA GLU A 78 8.78 -13.84 2.61
C GLU A 78 10.24 -14.23 2.89
N VAL A 79 10.64 -14.31 4.16
CA VAL A 79 12.01 -14.67 4.58
C VAL A 79 12.36 -16.11 4.22
N ASP A 80 11.43 -17.04 4.45
CA ASP A 80 11.63 -18.47 4.22
C ASP A 80 11.45 -18.86 2.73
N TYR A 81 11.06 -17.90 1.88
CA TYR A 81 10.67 -18.11 0.48
C TYR A 81 9.58 -19.18 0.31
N ASP A 82 8.63 -19.23 1.24
CA ASP A 82 7.55 -20.23 1.31
C ASP A 82 6.16 -19.61 1.06
N ASP A 83 5.15 -20.47 0.97
CA ASP A 83 3.75 -20.05 0.88
C ASP A 83 3.25 -19.49 2.22
N ASP A 84 2.55 -18.36 2.19
CA ASP A 84 1.86 -17.81 3.35
C ASP A 84 0.56 -18.60 3.62
N THR A 85 0.69 -19.76 4.25
CA THR A 85 -0.45 -20.64 4.50
C THR A 85 -1.46 -20.08 5.51
N VAL A 86 -1.10 -19.03 6.25
CA VAL A 86 -2.00 -18.37 7.22
C VAL A 86 -2.91 -17.39 6.50
N ASN A 87 -2.35 -16.49 5.68
CA ASN A 87 -3.14 -15.51 4.96
C ASN A 87 -3.74 -16.07 3.66
N LEU A 88 -3.06 -17.00 3.00
CA LEU A 88 -3.41 -17.52 1.67
C LEU A 88 -3.54 -19.05 1.65
N PRO A 89 -4.31 -19.67 2.57
CA PRO A 89 -4.47 -21.13 2.60
C PRO A 89 -5.03 -21.62 1.27
N ASN A 90 -4.28 -22.49 0.59
CA ASN A 90 -4.62 -23.10 -0.71
C ASN A 90 -4.72 -22.11 -1.90
N LEU A 91 -4.26 -20.87 -1.75
CA LEU A 91 -4.12 -19.91 -2.87
C LEU A 91 -2.68 -19.82 -3.39
N GLY A 92 -1.71 -20.35 -2.62
CA GLY A 92 -0.28 -20.21 -2.88
C GLY A 92 0.15 -18.75 -2.75
N ARG A 93 1.25 -18.40 -3.41
CA ARG A 93 1.80 -17.04 -3.40
C ARG A 93 1.05 -16.10 -4.36
N LEU A 94 0.52 -14.99 -3.82
CA LEU A 94 0.09 -13.83 -4.61
C LEU A 94 1.24 -12.83 -4.70
N GLU A 95 1.35 -12.13 -5.82
CA GLU A 95 2.34 -11.05 -5.96
C GLU A 95 1.98 -9.90 -4.99
N TYR A 96 2.80 -9.75 -3.94
CA TYR A 96 2.61 -8.71 -2.93
C TYR A 96 3.00 -7.30 -3.42
N ARG A 97 3.76 -7.20 -4.53
CA ARG A 97 4.28 -5.93 -5.05
C ARG A 97 3.64 -5.64 -6.39
N VAL A 98 2.71 -4.68 -6.40
CA VAL A 98 2.04 -4.23 -7.62
C VAL A 98 2.56 -2.85 -7.98
N TYR A 99 3.45 -2.79 -8.96
CA TYR A 99 4.11 -1.53 -9.36
C TYR A 99 3.27 -0.68 -10.30
N CYS A 100 2.27 -1.27 -10.95
CA CYS A 100 1.42 -0.60 -11.92
C CYS A 100 0.02 -1.19 -11.98
N VAL A 101 -0.93 -0.39 -12.48
CA VAL A 101 -2.31 -0.78 -12.72
C VAL A 101 -2.66 -0.51 -14.18
N GLU A 102 -3.42 -1.39 -14.81
CA GLU A 102 -3.97 -1.12 -16.14
C GLU A 102 -5.33 -0.45 -16.02
N ARG A 103 -5.50 0.69 -16.69
CA ARG A 103 -6.77 1.42 -16.72
C ARG A 103 -6.98 1.99 -18.12
N ASN A 104 -8.12 1.65 -18.73
CA ASN A 104 -8.48 2.10 -20.09
C ASN A 104 -7.41 1.78 -21.16
N GLY A 105 -6.65 0.68 -20.99
CA GLY A 105 -5.56 0.31 -21.90
C GLY A 105 -4.23 1.05 -21.64
N GLU A 106 -4.14 1.85 -20.57
CA GLU A 106 -2.92 2.51 -20.15
C GLU A 106 -2.36 1.87 -18.88
N THR A 107 -1.04 1.67 -18.84
CA THR A 107 -0.32 1.26 -17.63
C THR A 107 0.01 2.49 -16.79
N ILE A 108 -0.57 2.56 -15.61
CA ILE A 108 -0.33 3.64 -14.65
C ILE A 108 0.60 3.11 -13.56
N TYR A 109 1.77 3.74 -13.40
CA TYR A 109 2.78 3.35 -12.42
C TYR A 109 2.57 4.08 -11.09
N TRP A 110 2.88 3.39 -9.99
CA TRP A 110 2.93 4.02 -8.68
C TRP A 110 3.92 5.19 -8.68
N PRO A 111 3.52 6.39 -8.23
CA PRO A 111 4.37 7.58 -8.28
C PRO A 111 5.39 7.60 -7.12
N GLU A 112 6.28 6.59 -7.06
CA GLU A 112 7.23 6.35 -5.96
C GLU A 112 8.16 7.54 -5.69
N ASN A 113 8.57 8.23 -6.77
CA ASN A 113 9.41 9.42 -6.76
C ASN A 113 8.60 10.68 -7.05
N LEU A 114 7.32 10.75 -6.68
CA LEU A 114 6.46 11.93 -6.91
C LEU A 114 5.45 12.04 -5.76
N ASP A 115 4.14 11.97 -6.06
CA ASP A 115 3.04 12.19 -5.11
C ASP A 115 3.08 11.25 -3.89
N SER A 116 3.70 10.07 -3.99
CA SER A 116 3.76 9.14 -2.85
C SER A 116 4.60 9.67 -1.68
N ILE A 117 5.60 10.53 -1.91
CA ILE A 117 6.44 11.08 -0.85
C ILE A 117 5.65 12.01 0.08
N PRO A 118 5.10 13.15 -0.37
CA PRO A 118 4.30 14.03 0.47
C PRO A 118 3.09 13.32 1.08
N ALA A 119 2.58 12.27 0.42
CA ALA A 119 1.46 11.49 0.92
C ALA A 119 1.86 10.55 2.07
N PHE A 120 2.96 9.81 1.97
CA PHE A 120 3.21 8.63 2.80
C PHE A 120 4.54 8.62 3.56
N ALA A 121 5.50 9.51 3.26
CA ALA A 121 6.80 9.53 3.93
C ALA A 121 6.67 9.60 5.47
N ALA A 122 5.70 10.35 5.98
CA ALA A 122 5.42 10.47 7.40
C ALA A 122 5.07 9.15 8.10
N PHE A 123 4.61 8.13 7.35
CA PHE A 123 4.23 6.81 7.88
C PHE A 123 5.37 5.79 7.80
N CYS A 124 6.39 6.03 6.99
CA CYS A 124 7.52 5.11 6.85
C CYS A 124 8.52 5.26 8.02
N LYS A 125 9.22 4.16 8.33
CA LYS A 125 10.31 4.13 9.32
C LYS A 125 11.51 4.96 8.83
N GLU A 126 12.31 5.45 9.77
CA GLU A 126 13.60 6.09 9.48
C GLU A 126 14.70 5.03 9.36
N GLY A 127 15.70 5.27 8.52
CA GLY A 127 16.90 4.42 8.42
C GLY A 127 16.72 3.10 7.67
N CYS A 128 15.61 2.91 6.96
CA CYS A 128 15.42 1.74 6.10
C CYS A 128 16.37 1.76 4.89
N HIS A 129 16.80 0.59 4.44
CA HIS A 129 17.69 0.43 3.28
C HIS A 129 17.34 -0.83 2.48
N GLN A 130 17.81 -0.94 1.23
CA GLN A 130 17.46 -2.04 0.32
C GLN A 130 17.84 -3.45 0.79
N CYS A 131 18.76 -3.56 1.75
CA CYS A 131 19.14 -4.86 2.35
C CYS A 131 18.25 -5.28 3.53
N MET A 132 17.29 -4.45 3.95
CA MET A 132 16.27 -4.86 4.93
C MET A 132 15.21 -5.70 4.23
N ASP A 133 14.66 -6.69 4.95
CA ASP A 133 13.49 -7.39 4.45
C ASP A 133 12.25 -6.47 4.40
N ALA A 134 11.19 -6.87 3.70
CA ALA A 134 10.03 -5.99 3.55
C ALA A 134 9.32 -5.73 4.88
N PHE A 135 9.41 -6.61 5.88
CA PHE A 135 8.71 -6.41 7.15
C PHE A 135 9.56 -5.62 8.16
N GLU A 136 10.87 -5.61 7.99
CA GLU A 136 11.81 -4.68 8.60
C GLU A 136 11.57 -3.26 8.05
N ALA A 137 11.45 -3.10 6.73
CA ALA A 137 11.37 -1.79 6.11
C ALA A 137 9.96 -1.17 6.08
N TYR A 138 8.92 -1.98 5.92
CA TYR A 138 7.56 -1.49 5.73
C TYR A 138 6.76 -1.31 7.03
N THR A 139 5.80 -0.41 6.97
CA THR A 139 4.81 -0.15 8.03
C THR A 139 3.40 -0.26 7.49
N PRO A 140 2.43 -0.75 8.28
CA PRO A 140 1.04 -0.79 7.84
C PRO A 140 0.49 0.63 7.71
N TYR A 141 -0.23 0.90 6.62
CA TYR A 141 -0.95 2.14 6.40
C TYR A 141 -2.48 1.93 6.49
N ALA A 142 -3.02 0.99 5.71
CA ALA A 142 -4.46 0.77 5.65
C ALA A 142 -4.83 -0.70 5.52
N ILE A 143 -5.99 -1.08 6.08
CA ILE A 143 -6.63 -2.37 5.87
C ILE A 143 -7.86 -2.15 4.98
N LEU A 144 -7.92 -2.89 3.88
CA LEU A 144 -9.02 -2.91 2.93
C LEU A 144 -9.80 -4.20 3.15
N ARG A 145 -11.08 -4.10 3.51
CA ARG A 145 -11.95 -5.27 3.76
C ARG A 145 -13.07 -5.35 2.74
N ARG A 146 -13.30 -6.56 2.23
CA ARG A 146 -14.48 -6.85 1.40
C ARG A 146 -15.73 -6.69 2.26
N GLN A 147 -16.70 -5.92 1.78
CA GLN A 147 -18.03 -5.88 2.36
C GLN A 147 -18.90 -6.95 1.68
N GLU A 148 -19.51 -7.83 2.47
CA GLU A 148 -20.39 -8.90 1.97
C GLU A 148 -21.77 -8.35 1.55
N ASP A 149 -22.19 -7.20 2.12
CA ASP A 149 -23.53 -6.62 1.94
C ASP A 149 -23.74 -5.85 0.62
N ALA A 150 -22.78 -5.85 -0.29
CA ALA A 150 -22.96 -5.29 -1.63
C ALA A 150 -23.71 -6.27 -2.55
N ILE A 151 -24.94 -6.64 -2.17
CA ILE A 151 -25.90 -7.30 -3.05
C ILE A 151 -26.41 -6.23 -4.03
N SER A 152 -25.69 -6.04 -5.14
CA SER A 152 -26.23 -5.36 -6.31
C SER A 152 -26.82 -6.42 -7.23
N CYS A 153 -28.12 -6.29 -7.51
CA CYS A 153 -28.88 -7.09 -8.47
C CYS A 153 -28.45 -6.91 -9.95
N THR A 154 -27.21 -6.52 -10.19
CA THR A 154 -26.58 -6.45 -11.51
C THR A 154 -25.14 -6.95 -11.38
N GLN A 155 -24.74 -7.86 -12.27
CA GLN A 155 -23.45 -8.55 -12.28
C GLN A 155 -22.22 -7.64 -12.52
N LEU A 156 -22.30 -6.34 -12.22
CA LEU A 156 -21.29 -5.35 -12.58
C LEU A 156 -20.99 -4.29 -11.50
N ALA A 157 -21.60 -4.34 -10.31
CA ALA A 157 -21.21 -3.43 -9.24
C ALA A 157 -19.93 -3.94 -8.54
N PRO A 158 -18.87 -3.13 -8.40
CA PRO A 158 -17.73 -3.50 -7.58
C PRO A 158 -18.21 -3.74 -6.15
N ARG A 159 -17.89 -4.92 -5.58
CA ARG A 159 -18.15 -5.19 -4.16
C ARG A 159 -17.51 -4.05 -3.36
N ALA A 160 -18.30 -3.43 -2.48
CA ALA A 160 -17.82 -2.31 -1.69
C ALA A 160 -16.60 -2.76 -0.86
N ILE A 161 -15.54 -1.96 -0.89
CA ILE A 161 -14.36 -2.15 -0.05
C ILE A 161 -14.42 -1.10 1.05
N ALA A 162 -14.41 -1.55 2.30
CA ALA A 162 -14.20 -0.67 3.43
C ALA A 162 -12.70 -0.46 3.63
N VAL A 163 -12.27 0.79 3.77
CA VAL A 163 -10.88 1.16 4.01
C VAL A 163 -10.76 1.70 5.44
N GLU A 164 -9.90 1.08 6.23
CA GLU A 164 -9.52 1.53 7.57
C GLU A 164 -8.06 1.98 7.54
N VAL A 165 -7.79 3.25 7.88
CA VAL A 165 -6.41 3.72 8.05
C VAL A 165 -5.94 3.31 9.44
N VAL A 166 -4.96 2.40 9.48
CA VAL A 166 -4.34 1.88 10.71
C VAL A 166 -2.93 2.41 10.96
N GLY A 167 -2.36 3.09 9.96
CA GLY A 167 -1.01 3.61 10.01
C GLY A 167 -0.84 4.72 11.02
N LYS A 168 0.31 4.71 11.70
CA LYS A 168 0.75 5.78 12.59
C LYS A 168 1.83 6.58 11.89
N MET A 169 1.73 7.90 11.96
CA MET A 169 2.84 8.76 11.50
C MET A 169 4.03 8.58 12.43
N LEU A 170 5.11 8.01 11.92
CA LEU A 170 6.38 7.83 12.63
C LEU A 170 7.27 9.07 12.51
N ARG A 171 7.11 9.81 11.41
CA ARG A 171 7.85 11.05 11.11
C ARG A 171 6.86 12.16 10.75
N PRO A 172 6.06 12.69 11.70
CA PRO A 172 4.97 13.63 11.40
C PRO A 172 5.41 14.93 10.73
N TRP A 173 6.68 15.31 10.83
CA TRP A 173 7.27 16.47 10.17
C TRP A 173 7.50 16.28 8.66
N LEU A 174 7.22 15.09 8.12
CA LEU A 174 7.27 14.79 6.68
C LEU A 174 5.89 14.80 6.02
N ASP A 175 4.80 15.05 6.76
CA ASP A 175 3.43 15.03 6.21
C ASP A 175 3.21 16.25 5.30
N GLY A 176 3.19 16.03 3.98
CA GLY A 176 3.13 17.09 2.97
C GLY A 176 4.47 17.72 2.60
N ILE A 177 5.59 17.03 2.88
CA ILE A 177 6.94 17.52 2.54
C ILE A 177 7.12 17.75 1.04
N LYS A 178 7.86 18.81 0.68
CA LYS A 178 8.30 19.04 -0.69
C LYS A 178 9.39 18.01 -1.06
N PRO A 179 9.24 17.22 -2.13
CA PRO A 179 10.33 16.35 -2.57
C PRO A 179 11.54 17.17 -3.02
N ASP A 180 12.75 16.67 -2.76
CA ASP A 180 14.01 17.40 -2.96
C ASP A 180 14.27 17.87 -4.41
N TRP A 181 13.68 17.22 -5.41
CA TRP A 181 13.81 17.60 -6.83
C TRP A 181 12.82 18.67 -7.28
N VAL A 182 11.78 18.97 -6.49
CA VAL A 182 10.88 20.09 -6.76
C VAL A 182 11.60 21.34 -6.26
N ARG A 183 12.35 22.03 -7.12
CA ARG A 183 12.92 23.35 -6.83
C ARG A 183 11.93 24.44 -7.19
#